data_AF-A0A939AF14-F1
#
_entry.id   AF-A0A939AF14-F1
#
_cell.length_a   1.000
_cell.length_b   1.000
_cell.length_c   1.000
_cell.angle_alpha   90.00
_cell.angle_beta   90.00
_cell.angle_gamma   90.00
#
_symmetry.space_group_name_H-M   'P 1'
#
loop_
_entity.id
_entity.type
_entity.pdbx_description
1 polymer ?
#
loop_
_entity_poly.entity_id
_entity_poly.type
_entity_poly.pdbx_seq_one_letter_code
_entity_poly.pdbx_strand_id
1 'polypeptide(L)'
;MNVPHRAIRDVVCLALAEDAPWGDITTEALVDPHQESAAVIVSKEDGVLAGLDCVSATFAALGDRVRVTRRIEDGQPFARGTVLADLVGSTVDILTGERVGLNLLQRLSGIATIAGRYVAATHGTAAVIVDTRKTTPGLRALEKYAIRTGGGSNHRMSLSDGVLIKDNHLAALRAAGAGIGEAVARARRAAPHTIRVEVEVTDLDQVAQAADAGADIILLDNMSDEQMAEAVRIVGGRALTEASGGIRLERIARIAAAGVNLISVGALTHSAPTLDLSLEILSVPRAEDAALVIVDLQRDFCPGGALEVPQGDAVVPRLGELVREFAIAGRPIVATRDWHPADSGHFTDRGGLWPRHCVKETDGARFHPALGLPAGAIVVSKGMSADADGYSGFEGTDETGAPLEAILREQRVAHLVVGGLATDYCVRATVLDALTRGYSVDVVRGALRGVDLVPGDSDRALDEMVAAGARVIP
;
A
#
# COMPACT_ATOMS: atom_id res chain seq x y z
N MET A 1 19.70 0.69 9.18
CA MET A 1 19.98 -0.75 9.42
C MET A 1 18.68 -1.49 9.19
N ASN A 2 18.66 -2.48 8.29
CA ASN A 2 17.47 -3.27 8.01
C ASN A 2 17.20 -4.24 9.18
N VAL A 3 15.96 -4.73 9.34
CA VAL A 3 15.70 -5.81 10.31
C VAL A 3 16.52 -7.03 9.89
N PRO A 4 17.21 -7.71 10.81
CA PRO A 4 17.85 -8.98 10.47
C PRO A 4 16.80 -9.97 9.94
N HIS A 5 17.01 -10.54 8.74
CA HIS A 5 16.08 -11.51 8.14
C HIS A 5 15.70 -12.65 9.08
N ARG A 6 16.65 -13.11 9.90
CA ARG A 6 16.41 -14.12 10.92
C ARG A 6 15.35 -13.69 11.95
N ALA A 7 15.38 -12.44 12.40
CA ALA A 7 14.41 -11.95 13.38
C ALA A 7 12.99 -11.93 12.80
N ILE A 8 12.83 -11.57 11.53
CA ILE A 8 11.54 -11.64 10.83
C ILE A 8 11.09 -13.09 10.73
N ARG A 9 11.96 -13.97 10.22
CA ARG A 9 11.64 -15.40 10.04
C ARG A 9 11.23 -16.07 11.34
N ASP A 10 11.97 -15.84 12.43
CA ASP A 10 11.69 -16.47 13.72
C ASP A 10 10.30 -16.05 14.25
N VAL A 11 9.92 -14.78 14.09
CA VAL A 11 8.58 -14.27 14.45
C VAL A 11 7.51 -14.87 13.55
N VAL A 12 7.72 -14.86 12.24
CA VAL A 12 6.75 -15.36 11.25
C VAL A 12 6.49 -16.86 11.44
N CYS A 13 7.54 -17.67 11.58
CA CYS A 13 7.38 -19.11 11.79
C CYS A 13 6.65 -19.41 13.10
N LEU A 14 6.93 -18.64 14.17
CA LEU A 14 6.21 -18.78 15.43
C LEU A 14 4.73 -18.41 15.29
N ALA A 15 4.42 -17.32 14.59
CA ALA A 15 3.05 -16.87 14.36
C ALA A 15 2.26 -17.83 13.45
N LEU A 16 2.88 -18.38 12.40
CA LEU A 16 2.24 -19.40 11.56
C LEU A 16 1.98 -20.69 12.32
N ALA A 17 2.90 -21.11 13.20
CA ALA A 17 2.69 -22.28 14.06
C ALA A 17 1.60 -22.05 15.12
N GLU A 18 1.35 -20.80 15.51
CA GLU A 18 0.23 -20.42 16.37
C GLU A 18 -1.11 -20.47 15.61
N ASP A 19 -1.16 -19.92 14.40
CA ASP A 19 -2.42 -19.71 13.66
C ASP A 19 -2.86 -20.96 12.85
N ALA A 20 -1.91 -21.74 12.32
CA ALA A 20 -2.18 -22.94 11.52
C ALA A 20 -1.32 -24.16 11.95
N PRO A 21 -1.36 -24.59 13.23
CA PRO A 21 -0.52 -25.67 13.76
C PRO A 21 -0.69 -27.03 13.04
N TRP A 22 -1.86 -27.27 12.44
CA TRP A 22 -2.19 -28.51 11.71
C TRP A 22 -2.74 -28.24 10.30
N GLY A 23 -2.58 -27.01 9.79
CA GLY A 23 -3.22 -26.55 8.55
C GLY A 23 -4.44 -25.64 8.79
N ASP A 24 -5.05 -25.19 7.68
CA ASP A 24 -6.24 -24.34 7.67
C ASP A 24 -7.44 -25.16 7.18
N ILE A 25 -8.23 -25.66 8.14
CA ILE A 25 -9.37 -26.53 7.88
C ILE A 25 -10.43 -25.90 6.96
N THR A 26 -10.58 -24.57 7.01
CA THR A 26 -11.61 -23.88 6.22
C THR A 26 -11.15 -23.79 4.77
N THR A 27 -9.92 -23.34 4.57
CA THR A 27 -9.32 -23.25 3.24
C THR A 27 -9.19 -24.62 2.60
N GLU A 28 -8.69 -25.62 3.33
CA GLU A 28 -8.53 -27.00 2.83
C GLU A 28 -9.87 -27.67 2.47
N ALA A 29 -10.96 -27.31 3.13
CA ALA A 29 -12.29 -27.85 2.83
C ALA A 29 -12.97 -27.19 1.62
N LEU A 30 -12.64 -25.93 1.32
CA LEU A 30 -13.38 -25.10 0.35
C LEU A 30 -12.61 -24.78 -0.93
N VAL A 31 -11.29 -24.84 -0.89
CA VAL A 31 -10.42 -24.37 -1.98
C VAL A 31 -9.71 -25.55 -2.64
N ASP A 32 -9.74 -25.59 -3.98
CA ASP A 32 -8.99 -26.58 -4.75
C ASP A 32 -7.46 -26.38 -4.51
N PRO A 33 -6.70 -27.42 -4.12
CA PRO A 33 -5.26 -27.32 -3.87
C PRO A 33 -4.41 -26.81 -5.05
N HIS A 34 -4.94 -26.88 -6.27
CA HIS A 34 -4.31 -26.38 -7.49
C HIS A 34 -4.82 -25.00 -7.91
N GLN A 35 -5.75 -24.41 -7.17
CA GLN A 35 -6.29 -23.09 -7.49
C GLN A 35 -5.24 -22.00 -7.25
N GLU A 36 -4.96 -21.23 -8.29
CA GLU A 36 -4.22 -19.97 -8.17
C GLU A 36 -5.15 -18.77 -8.13
N SER A 37 -4.76 -17.76 -7.35
CA SER A 37 -5.47 -16.48 -7.23
C SER A 37 -4.49 -15.32 -7.35
N ALA A 38 -5.03 -14.18 -7.81
CA ALA A 38 -4.41 -12.88 -7.62
C ALA A 38 -5.07 -12.19 -6.42
N ALA A 39 -4.30 -11.44 -5.65
CA ALA A 39 -4.77 -10.68 -4.51
C ALA A 39 -4.01 -9.37 -4.37
N VAL A 40 -4.58 -8.43 -3.63
CA VAL A 40 -3.93 -7.16 -3.29
C VAL A 40 -4.02 -6.89 -1.79
N ILE A 41 -3.00 -6.24 -1.24
CA ILE A 41 -3.09 -5.60 0.08
C ILE A 41 -3.46 -4.15 -0.14
N VAL A 42 -4.56 -3.69 0.45
CA VAL A 42 -5.07 -2.32 0.31
C VAL A 42 -5.23 -1.66 1.67
N SER A 43 -4.98 -0.35 1.72
CA SER A 43 -5.16 0.44 2.92
C SER A 43 -6.62 0.86 3.12
N LYS A 44 -7.12 0.78 4.36
CA LYS A 44 -8.44 1.33 4.74
C LYS A 44 -8.34 2.66 5.46
N GLU A 45 -7.13 3.17 5.68
CA GLU A 45 -6.85 4.47 6.26
C GLU A 45 -5.49 5.01 5.78
N ASP A 46 -5.18 6.25 6.15
CA ASP A 46 -3.92 6.89 5.82
C ASP A 46 -2.80 6.43 6.78
N GLY A 47 -1.57 6.32 6.29
CA GLY A 47 -0.47 5.86 7.13
C GLY A 47 0.90 5.95 6.49
N VAL A 48 1.87 5.37 7.18
CA VAL A 48 3.24 5.16 6.71
C VAL A 48 3.51 3.66 6.69
N LEU A 49 3.97 3.15 5.55
CA LEU A 49 4.22 1.73 5.37
C LEU A 49 5.42 1.26 6.18
N ALA A 50 5.29 0.17 6.91
CA ALA A 50 6.42 -0.56 7.46
C ALA A 50 6.09 -2.05 7.61
N GLY A 51 6.97 -2.93 7.13
CA GLY A 51 6.90 -4.36 7.38
C GLY A 51 6.55 -5.22 6.17
N LEU A 52 6.68 -4.76 4.92
CA LEU A 52 6.42 -5.61 3.74
C LEU A 52 7.33 -6.85 3.68
N ASP A 53 8.52 -6.78 4.28
CA ASP A 53 9.39 -7.95 4.45
C ASP A 53 8.74 -9.06 5.30
N CYS A 54 7.88 -8.69 6.26
CA CYS A 54 7.16 -9.67 7.08
C CYS A 54 6.12 -10.41 6.24
N VAL A 55 5.39 -9.70 5.37
CA VAL A 55 4.45 -10.30 4.41
C VAL A 55 5.17 -11.27 3.48
N SER A 56 6.29 -10.82 2.89
CA SER A 56 7.11 -11.66 2.00
C SER A 56 7.61 -12.91 2.72
N ALA A 57 8.07 -12.77 3.98
CA ALA A 57 8.54 -13.88 4.79
C ALA A 57 7.43 -14.86 5.18
N THR A 58 6.20 -14.39 5.40
CA THR A 58 5.03 -15.24 5.68
C THR A 58 4.79 -16.22 4.53
N PHE A 59 4.73 -15.73 3.30
CA PHE A 59 4.48 -16.58 2.15
C PHE A 59 5.67 -17.45 1.76
N ALA A 60 6.91 -16.97 1.98
CA ALA A 60 8.09 -17.81 1.85
C ALA A 60 8.09 -18.98 2.86
N ALA A 61 7.61 -18.76 4.09
CA ALA A 61 7.53 -19.81 5.12
C ALA A 61 6.45 -20.86 4.83
N LEU A 62 5.43 -20.53 4.04
CA LEU A 62 4.38 -21.45 3.59
C LEU A 62 4.75 -22.29 2.36
N GLY A 63 5.95 -22.09 1.79
CA GLY A 63 6.45 -22.90 0.67
C GLY A 63 6.75 -22.11 -0.61
N ASP A 64 6.73 -20.78 -0.56
CA ASP A 64 7.17 -19.88 -1.65
C ASP A 64 6.37 -20.04 -2.97
N ARG A 65 5.11 -20.48 -2.86
CA ARG A 65 4.18 -20.59 -4.00
C ARG A 65 3.34 -19.34 -4.20
N VAL A 66 3.70 -18.24 -3.53
CA VAL A 66 3.02 -16.94 -3.66
C VAL A 66 4.07 -15.86 -3.86
N ARG A 67 4.02 -15.21 -5.02
CA ARG A 67 4.89 -14.09 -5.35
C ARG A 67 4.28 -12.80 -4.82
N VAL A 68 5.01 -12.12 -3.95
CA VAL A 68 4.64 -10.79 -3.43
C VAL A 68 5.39 -9.70 -4.21
N THR A 69 4.66 -8.78 -4.82
CA THR A 69 5.21 -7.63 -5.56
C THR A 69 4.86 -6.34 -4.81
N ARG A 70 5.87 -5.56 -4.44
CA ARG A 70 5.68 -4.29 -3.72
C ARG A 70 5.18 -3.21 -4.68
N ARG A 71 4.22 -2.40 -4.24
CA ARG A 71 3.74 -1.24 -5.00
C ARG A 71 4.25 0.07 -4.43
N ILE A 72 4.51 0.07 -3.13
CA ILE A 72 5.19 1.14 -2.39
C ILE A 72 6.26 0.52 -1.48
N GLU A 73 7.20 1.34 -1.04
CA GLU A 73 8.31 0.94 -0.18
C GLU A 73 8.06 1.32 1.28
N ASP A 74 8.66 0.56 2.20
CA ASP A 74 8.66 0.89 3.62
C ASP A 74 9.22 2.31 3.85
N GLY A 75 8.49 3.12 4.62
CA GLY A 75 8.78 4.52 4.90
C GLY A 75 8.00 5.49 4.01
N GLN A 76 7.36 5.01 2.95
CA GLN A 76 6.49 5.84 2.12
C GLN A 76 5.14 6.09 2.81
N PRO A 77 4.63 7.33 2.79
CA PRO A 77 3.26 7.62 3.20
C PRO A 77 2.27 7.14 2.14
N PHE A 78 1.08 6.75 2.57
CA PHE A 78 -0.02 6.35 1.70
C PHE A 78 -1.36 6.90 2.21
N ALA A 79 -2.31 7.05 1.30
CA ALA A 79 -3.69 7.41 1.62
C ALA A 79 -4.59 6.15 1.67
N ARG A 80 -5.77 6.25 2.26
CA ARG A 80 -6.84 5.25 2.16
C ARG A 80 -7.08 4.83 0.70
N GLY A 81 -7.26 3.54 0.47
CA GLY A 81 -7.50 2.95 -0.85
C GLY A 81 -6.24 2.70 -1.67
N THR A 82 -5.05 2.99 -1.11
CA THR A 82 -3.79 2.71 -1.79
C THR A 82 -3.51 1.21 -1.78
N VAL A 83 -3.20 0.65 -2.94
CA VAL A 83 -2.69 -0.72 -3.06
C VAL A 83 -1.22 -0.73 -2.65
N LEU A 84 -0.90 -1.52 -1.62
CA LEU A 84 0.42 -1.58 -0.99
C LEU A 84 1.31 -2.68 -1.60
N ALA A 85 0.70 -3.81 -1.94
CA ALA A 85 1.37 -4.95 -2.54
C ALA A 85 0.39 -5.81 -3.34
N ASP A 86 0.90 -6.47 -4.38
CA ASP A 86 0.19 -7.49 -5.16
C ASP A 86 0.69 -8.88 -4.77
N LEU A 87 -0.20 -9.88 -4.78
CA LEU A 87 0.13 -11.28 -4.53
C LEU A 87 -0.42 -12.16 -5.65
N VAL A 88 0.38 -13.13 -6.10
CA VAL A 88 -0.03 -14.11 -7.12
C VAL A 88 0.48 -15.49 -6.75
N GLY A 89 -0.40 -16.49 -6.76
CA GLY A 89 -0.02 -17.89 -6.64
C GLY A 89 -1.07 -18.73 -5.94
N SER A 90 -0.62 -19.73 -5.17
CA SER A 90 -1.49 -20.68 -4.45
C SER A 90 -2.56 -19.97 -3.62
N THR A 91 -3.83 -20.18 -3.94
CA THR A 91 -4.96 -19.61 -3.18
C THR A 91 -4.93 -20.11 -1.73
N VAL A 92 -4.57 -21.38 -1.54
CA VAL A 92 -4.45 -21.98 -0.21
C VAL A 92 -3.44 -21.21 0.64
N ASP A 93 -2.27 -20.91 0.08
CA ASP A 93 -1.20 -20.23 0.81
C ASP A 93 -1.53 -18.74 1.03
N ILE A 94 -2.18 -18.09 0.05
CA ILE A 94 -2.66 -16.70 0.19
C ILE A 94 -3.61 -16.58 1.39
N LEU A 95 -4.62 -17.45 1.47
CA LEU A 95 -5.63 -17.42 2.53
C LEU A 95 -5.04 -17.84 3.89
N THR A 96 -4.23 -18.90 3.93
CA THR A 96 -3.59 -19.39 5.17
C THR A 96 -2.62 -18.35 5.74
N GLY A 97 -1.86 -17.66 4.90
CA GLY A 97 -0.88 -16.66 5.32
C GLY A 97 -1.46 -15.28 5.59
N GLU A 98 -2.71 -15.01 5.21
CA GLU A 98 -3.34 -13.69 5.26
C GLU A 98 -3.20 -13.06 6.65
N ARG A 99 -3.68 -13.74 7.69
CA ARG A 99 -3.83 -13.16 9.01
C ARG A 99 -2.48 -12.83 9.64
N VAL A 100 -1.52 -13.76 9.56
CA VAL A 100 -0.17 -13.54 10.08
C VAL A 100 0.54 -12.40 9.34
N GLY A 101 0.48 -12.39 8.01
CA GLY A 101 1.06 -11.33 7.18
C GLY A 101 0.48 -9.96 7.49
N LEU A 102 -0.86 -9.86 7.51
CA LEU A 102 -1.56 -8.60 7.80
C LEU A 102 -1.31 -8.11 9.23
N ASN A 103 -1.42 -8.97 10.25
CA ASN A 103 -1.24 -8.55 11.65
C ASN A 103 0.14 -7.90 11.88
N LEU A 104 1.21 -8.47 11.29
CA LEU A 104 2.55 -7.91 11.37
C LEU A 104 2.65 -6.59 10.60
N LEU A 105 2.16 -6.54 9.35
CA LEU A 105 2.20 -5.33 8.53
C LEU A 105 1.42 -4.17 9.17
N GLN A 106 0.21 -4.45 9.66
CA GLN A 106 -0.68 -3.51 10.35
C GLN A 106 -0.04 -2.96 11.63
N ARG A 107 0.57 -3.83 12.45
CA ARG A 107 1.26 -3.44 13.68
C ARG A 107 2.45 -2.54 13.41
N LEU A 108 3.31 -2.92 12.46
CA LEU A 108 4.52 -2.17 12.15
C LEU A 108 4.20 -0.85 11.45
N SER A 109 3.27 -0.85 10.50
CA SER A 109 2.83 0.38 9.84
C SER A 109 2.13 1.34 10.83
N GLY A 110 1.41 0.81 11.82
CA GLY A 110 0.84 1.61 12.92
C GLY A 110 1.91 2.30 13.77
N ILE A 111 2.98 1.59 14.13
CA ILE A 111 4.14 2.14 14.85
C ILE A 111 4.86 3.21 14.01
N ALA A 112 5.11 2.95 12.72
CA ALA A 112 5.75 3.91 11.83
C ALA A 112 4.91 5.19 11.68
N THR A 113 3.59 5.03 11.55
CA THR A 113 2.64 6.15 11.43
C THR A 113 2.64 7.02 12.68
N ILE A 114 2.54 6.43 13.88
CA ILE A 114 2.58 7.23 15.11
C ILE A 114 3.96 7.85 15.35
N ALA A 115 5.06 7.15 15.04
CA ALA A 115 6.40 7.71 15.13
C ALA A 115 6.56 8.95 14.22
N GLY A 116 6.07 8.88 12.98
CA GLY A 116 6.07 10.01 12.05
C GLY A 116 5.33 11.23 12.59
N ARG A 117 4.21 11.04 13.29
CA ARG A 117 3.47 12.14 13.95
C ARG A 117 4.27 12.80 15.08
N TYR A 118 4.99 12.00 15.88
CA TYR A 118 5.85 12.53 16.93
C TYR A 118 7.06 13.28 16.38
N VAL A 119 7.69 12.74 15.33
CA VAL A 119 8.81 13.40 14.62
C VAL A 119 8.35 14.70 13.98
N ALA A 120 7.17 14.72 13.36
CA ALA A 120 6.62 15.94 12.79
C ALA A 120 6.43 17.04 13.85
N ALA A 121 6.09 16.67 15.09
CA ALA A 121 5.93 17.60 16.19
C ALA A 121 7.24 18.20 16.75
N THR A 122 8.42 17.71 16.31
CA THR A 122 9.73 18.32 16.65
C THR A 122 10.29 19.22 15.55
N HIS A 123 9.57 19.41 14.43
CA HIS A 123 10.04 20.26 13.33
C HIS A 123 10.43 21.67 13.79
N GLY A 124 11.57 22.15 13.30
CA GLY A 124 12.13 23.45 13.70
C GLY A 124 13.00 23.40 14.96
N THR A 125 13.23 22.23 15.55
CA THR A 125 14.11 22.02 16.70
C THR A 125 15.21 21.01 16.38
N ALA A 126 16.19 20.86 17.29
CA ALA A 126 17.21 19.82 17.21
C ALA A 126 16.82 18.51 17.92
N ALA A 127 15.61 18.43 18.49
CA ALA A 127 15.18 17.31 19.29
C ALA A 127 14.87 16.08 18.41
N VAL A 128 15.37 14.92 18.84
CA VAL A 128 15.15 13.63 18.17
C VAL A 128 14.21 12.75 18.99
N ILE A 129 13.18 12.22 18.35
CA ILE A 129 12.30 11.22 18.97
C ILE A 129 13.03 9.88 19.02
N VAL A 130 13.11 9.29 20.21
CA VAL A 130 13.70 7.96 20.41
C VAL A 130 12.71 6.99 21.03
N ASP A 131 12.88 5.71 20.69
CA ASP A 131 12.10 4.61 21.25
C ASP A 131 12.52 4.21 22.68
N THR A 132 11.99 3.09 23.18
CA THR A 132 12.41 2.52 24.47
C THR A 132 12.54 0.99 24.39
N ARG A 133 12.76 0.35 25.55
CA ARG A 133 12.66 -1.12 25.71
C ARG A 133 11.26 -1.60 26.13
N LYS A 134 10.27 -0.70 26.25
CA LYS A 134 8.85 -1.01 26.53
C LYS A 134 8.16 -1.51 25.25
N THR A 135 8.70 -2.58 24.71
CA THR A 135 8.30 -3.20 23.44
C THR A 135 7.52 -4.47 23.71
N THR A 136 6.77 -4.94 22.71
CA THR A 136 6.16 -6.27 22.78
C THR A 136 7.26 -7.33 22.90
N PRO A 137 7.18 -8.28 23.85
CA PRO A 137 8.14 -9.37 23.95
C PRO A 137 8.28 -10.13 22.62
N GLY A 138 9.50 -10.48 22.23
CA GLY A 138 9.79 -11.15 20.95
C GLY A 138 9.83 -10.22 19.72
N LEU A 139 9.07 -9.12 19.71
CA LEU A 139 8.95 -8.26 18.52
C LEU A 139 9.86 -7.02 18.51
N ARG A 140 10.70 -6.84 19.53
CA ARG A 140 11.52 -5.62 19.69
C ARG A 140 12.29 -5.23 18.43
N ALA A 141 12.90 -6.18 17.73
CA ALA A 141 13.68 -5.89 16.53
C ALA A 141 12.81 -5.29 15.40
N LEU A 142 11.59 -5.78 15.24
CA LEU A 142 10.64 -5.34 14.23
C LEU A 142 10.01 -4.00 14.63
N GLU A 143 9.56 -3.85 15.88
CA GLU A 143 8.97 -2.60 16.37
C GLU A 143 9.96 -1.44 16.32
N LYS A 144 11.21 -1.67 16.73
CA LYS A 144 12.28 -0.69 16.63
C LYS A 144 12.72 -0.41 15.19
N TYR A 145 12.40 -1.28 14.24
CA TYR A 145 12.55 -0.97 12.82
C TYR A 145 11.46 -0.02 12.35
N ALA A 146 10.20 -0.33 12.67
CA ALA A 146 9.06 0.51 12.32
C ALA A 146 9.22 1.96 12.82
N ILE A 147 9.80 2.17 14.01
CA ILE A 147 10.07 3.52 14.52
C ILE A 147 11.05 4.27 13.64
N ARG A 148 12.15 3.63 13.19
CA ARG A 148 13.10 4.24 12.26
C ARG A 148 12.46 4.50 10.90
N THR A 149 11.62 3.59 10.44
CA THR A 149 10.87 3.73 9.18
C THR A 149 9.93 4.93 9.24
N GLY A 150 9.34 5.22 10.41
CA GLY A 150 8.57 6.43 10.69
C GLY A 150 9.41 7.70 10.93
N GLY A 151 10.73 7.65 10.76
CA GLY A 151 11.65 8.79 10.96
C GLY A 151 12.16 9.00 12.39
N GLY A 152 11.77 8.13 13.34
CA GLY A 152 12.31 8.14 14.69
C GLY A 152 13.73 7.55 14.77
N SER A 153 14.29 7.55 15.97
CA SER A 153 15.61 6.94 16.25
C SER A 153 15.51 5.91 17.37
N ASN A 154 16.53 5.07 17.47
CA ASN A 154 16.53 3.98 18.43
C ASN A 154 17.40 4.28 19.62
N HIS A 155 16.83 4.12 20.81
CA HIS A 155 17.56 3.88 22.05
C HIS A 155 18.17 2.47 22.05
N ARG A 156 18.88 2.09 23.10
CA ARG A 156 19.54 0.78 23.24
C ARG A 156 18.59 -0.40 22.97
N MET A 157 19.07 -1.43 22.27
CA MET A 157 18.26 -2.60 21.91
C MET A 157 18.04 -3.54 23.10
N SER A 158 19.01 -3.61 24.00
CA SER A 158 19.09 -4.55 25.11
C SER A 158 19.76 -3.92 26.33
N LEU A 159 19.93 -4.71 27.39
CA LEU A 159 20.72 -4.31 28.56
C LEU A 159 22.24 -4.28 28.26
N SER A 160 22.67 -4.85 27.13
CA SER A 160 24.07 -5.01 26.76
C SER A 160 24.61 -3.87 25.89
N ASP A 161 23.76 -3.01 25.35
CA ASP A 161 24.18 -1.98 24.36
C ASP A 161 24.42 -0.60 24.95
N GLY A 162 24.14 -0.40 26.25
CA GLY A 162 24.21 0.90 26.90
C GLY A 162 24.02 0.80 28.40
N VAL A 163 24.80 1.56 29.17
CA VAL A 163 24.59 1.70 30.60
C VAL A 163 23.52 2.77 30.83
N LEU A 164 22.45 2.41 31.54
CA LEU A 164 21.42 3.36 32.00
C LEU A 164 21.20 3.15 33.50
N ILE A 165 21.72 4.08 34.29
CA ILE A 165 21.60 4.09 35.75
C ILE A 165 20.24 4.70 36.10
N LYS A 166 19.30 3.82 36.47
CA LYS A 166 17.95 4.19 36.94
C LYS A 166 17.87 4.43 38.44
N ASP A 167 16.74 5.00 38.87
CA ASP A 167 16.29 5.15 40.26
C ASP A 167 16.65 3.97 41.19
N ASN A 168 16.39 2.74 40.76
CA ASN A 168 16.61 1.51 41.52
C ASN A 168 18.10 1.22 41.72
N HIS A 169 18.94 1.53 40.73
CA HIS A 169 20.39 1.39 40.86
C HIS A 169 20.94 2.43 41.85
N LEU A 170 20.44 3.68 41.77
CA LEU A 170 20.81 4.74 42.70
C LEU A 170 20.33 4.43 44.13
N ALA A 171 19.15 3.85 44.29
CA ALA A 171 18.65 3.40 45.59
C ALA A 171 19.56 2.30 46.18
N ALA A 172 19.93 1.30 45.37
CA ALA A 172 20.85 0.23 45.80
C ALA A 172 22.25 0.77 46.16
N LEU A 173 22.77 1.74 45.41
CA LEU A 173 24.05 2.38 45.70
C LEU A 173 24.00 3.27 46.95
N ARG A 174 22.89 3.99 47.15
CA ARG A 174 22.67 4.79 48.36
C ARG A 174 22.66 3.93 49.62
N ALA A 175 22.08 2.74 49.57
CA ALA A 175 22.16 1.78 50.67
C ALA A 175 23.60 1.33 50.99
N ALA A 176 24.51 1.43 50.02
CA ALA A 176 25.95 1.18 50.17
C ALA A 176 26.77 2.47 50.40
N GLY A 177 26.13 3.61 50.67
CA GLY A 177 26.80 4.90 50.93
C GLY A 177 27.35 5.60 49.68
N ALA A 178 26.92 5.22 48.48
CA ALA A 178 27.39 5.79 47.22
C ALA A 178 26.32 6.66 46.53
N GLY A 179 26.74 7.81 45.99
CA GLY A 179 25.91 8.75 45.23
C GLY A 179 26.07 8.62 43.70
N ILE A 180 25.51 9.58 42.95
CA ILE A 180 25.52 9.60 41.48
C ILE A 180 26.95 9.59 40.92
N GLY A 181 27.87 10.38 41.48
CA GLY A 181 29.26 10.45 41.01
C GLY A 181 29.97 9.09 41.06
N GLU A 182 29.82 8.35 42.16
CA GLU A 182 30.40 7.01 42.28
C GLU A 182 29.68 5.99 41.37
N ALA A 183 28.37 6.16 41.14
CA ALA A 183 27.62 5.32 40.20
C ALA A 183 28.19 5.44 38.78
N VAL A 184 28.41 6.67 38.30
CA VAL A 184 29.00 6.95 36.98
C VAL A 184 30.45 6.44 36.91
N ALA A 185 31.25 6.66 37.96
CA ALA A 185 32.63 6.17 38.01
C ALA A 185 32.71 4.64 37.95
N ARG A 186 31.84 3.93 38.68
CA ARG A 186 31.73 2.46 38.62
C ARG A 186 31.34 1.98 37.24
N ALA A 187 30.33 2.61 36.63
CA ALA A 187 29.90 2.28 35.27
C ALA A 187 31.04 2.46 34.26
N ARG A 188 31.77 3.57 34.30
CA ARG A 188 32.90 3.83 33.39
C ARG A 188 34.07 2.87 33.58
N ARG A 189 34.35 2.44 34.82
CA ARG A 189 35.39 1.42 35.08
C ARG A 189 35.01 0.03 34.57
N ALA A 190 33.73 -0.31 34.62
CA ALA A 190 33.24 -1.65 34.27
C ALA A 190 32.89 -1.80 32.79
N ALA A 191 32.36 -0.76 32.15
CA ALA A 191 31.94 -0.80 30.75
C ALA A 191 33.11 -0.58 29.78
N PRO A 192 33.11 -1.21 28.60
CA PRO A 192 34.04 -0.88 27.53
C PRO A 192 33.94 0.60 27.14
N HIS A 193 35.07 1.21 26.76
CA HIS A 193 35.15 2.63 26.39
C HIS A 193 34.24 3.05 25.22
N THR A 194 33.69 2.09 24.47
CA THR A 194 32.75 2.31 23.35
C THR A 194 31.29 2.45 23.81
N ILE A 195 30.98 2.16 25.07
CA ILE A 195 29.62 2.18 25.62
C ILE A 195 29.37 3.50 26.38
N ARG A 196 28.26 4.16 26.06
CA ARG A 196 27.83 5.39 26.76
C ARG A 196 27.20 5.07 28.12
N VAL A 197 27.39 5.99 29.06
CA VAL A 197 26.80 5.99 30.40
C VAL A 197 25.71 7.05 30.49
N GLU A 198 24.48 6.59 30.65
CA GLU A 198 23.29 7.41 30.85
C GLU A 198 22.81 7.33 32.30
N VAL A 199 22.33 8.46 32.84
CA VAL A 199 21.80 8.54 34.22
C VAL A 199 20.41 9.15 34.19
N GLU A 200 19.45 8.47 34.82
CA GLU A 200 18.10 8.96 35.06
C GLU A 200 18.06 9.80 36.34
N VAL A 201 17.52 11.01 36.24
CA VAL A 201 17.46 12.00 37.32
C VAL A 201 16.07 12.61 37.42
N THR A 202 15.69 12.99 38.64
CA THR A 202 14.33 13.48 38.96
C THR A 202 14.29 14.95 39.42
N ASP A 203 15.44 15.56 39.70
CA ASP A 203 15.55 16.95 40.17
C ASP A 203 16.81 17.64 39.61
N LEU A 204 16.86 18.97 39.72
CA LEU A 204 17.95 19.79 39.16
C LEU A 204 19.29 19.60 39.89
N ASP A 205 19.28 19.22 41.17
CA ASP A 205 20.52 18.96 41.92
C ASP A 205 21.19 17.69 41.39
N GLN A 206 20.40 16.66 41.09
CA GLN A 206 20.88 15.44 40.45
C GLN A 206 21.40 15.70 39.03
N VAL A 207 20.80 16.62 38.27
CA VAL A 207 21.30 17.03 36.94
C VAL A 207 22.72 17.58 37.06
N ALA A 208 22.97 18.50 38.00
CA ALA A 208 24.30 19.05 38.23
C ALA A 208 25.31 17.95 38.63
N GLN A 209 24.93 17.07 39.56
CA GLN A 209 25.78 15.95 39.98
C GLN A 209 26.13 15.00 38.82
N ALA A 210 25.17 14.66 37.97
CA ALA A 210 25.39 13.77 36.82
C ALA A 210 26.29 14.43 35.76
N ALA A 211 26.12 15.73 35.52
CA ALA A 211 26.96 16.49 34.60
C ALA A 211 28.40 16.62 35.11
N ASP A 212 28.60 16.91 36.40
CA ASP A 212 29.92 17.01 37.03
C ASP A 212 30.64 15.66 37.09
N ALA A 213 29.87 14.57 37.27
CA ALA A 213 30.38 13.20 37.20
C ALA A 213 30.78 12.77 35.77
N GLY A 214 30.44 13.57 34.76
CA GLY A 214 30.71 13.29 33.36
C GLY A 214 29.87 12.14 32.82
N ALA A 215 28.56 12.10 33.10
CA ALA A 215 27.65 11.23 32.36
C ALA A 215 27.62 11.63 30.87
N ASP A 216 27.47 10.66 29.95
CA ASP A 216 27.37 10.95 28.52
C ASP A 216 25.97 11.45 28.13
N ILE A 217 24.94 10.96 28.84
CA ILE A 217 23.53 11.29 28.64
C ILE A 217 22.86 11.44 30.02
N ILE A 218 22.00 12.45 30.16
CA ILE A 218 21.21 12.72 31.37
C ILE A 218 19.73 12.67 31.00
N LEU A 219 19.02 11.69 31.54
CA LEU A 219 17.60 11.46 31.31
C LEU A 219 16.77 12.15 32.40
N LEU A 220 15.97 13.12 31.98
CA LEU A 220 15.11 13.97 32.79
C LEU A 220 13.75 13.28 32.95
N ASP A 221 13.54 12.57 34.06
CA ASP A 221 12.30 11.81 34.28
C ASP A 221 11.20 12.67 34.91
N ASN A 222 10.06 12.76 34.23
CA ASN A 222 8.84 13.44 34.69
C ASN A 222 9.03 14.93 35.12
N MET A 223 10.07 15.60 34.63
CA MET A 223 10.31 17.04 34.88
C MET A 223 9.31 17.93 34.11
N SER A 224 9.00 19.10 34.68
CA SER A 224 8.19 20.14 34.00
C SER A 224 8.95 20.76 32.83
N ASP A 225 8.25 21.47 31.93
CA ASP A 225 8.85 22.13 30.77
C ASP A 225 9.92 23.16 31.21
N GLU A 226 9.66 23.88 32.31
CA GLU A 226 10.58 24.85 32.92
C GLU A 226 11.80 24.18 33.55
N GLN A 227 11.60 23.07 34.26
CA GLN A 227 12.69 22.30 34.84
C GLN A 227 13.60 21.71 33.77
N MET A 228 13.03 21.24 32.64
CA MET A 228 13.83 20.73 31.52
C MET A 228 14.67 21.84 30.88
N ALA A 229 14.11 23.04 30.69
CA ALA A 229 14.86 24.18 30.14
C ALA A 229 16.04 24.57 31.06
N GLU A 230 15.82 24.60 32.38
CA GLU A 230 16.89 24.88 33.33
C GLU A 230 17.91 23.74 33.40
N ALA A 231 17.48 22.48 33.31
CA ALA A 231 18.37 21.32 33.25
C ALA A 231 19.30 21.39 32.03
N VAL A 232 18.77 21.71 30.84
CA VAL A 232 19.57 21.94 29.62
C VAL A 232 20.63 23.01 29.85
N ARG A 233 20.25 24.10 30.54
CA ARG A 233 21.15 25.21 30.88
C ARG A 233 22.24 24.81 31.87
N ILE A 234 21.92 24.02 32.90
CA ILE A 234 22.87 23.45 33.87
C ILE A 234 23.86 22.50 33.19
N VAL A 235 23.37 21.63 32.30
CA VAL A 235 24.22 20.68 31.57
C VAL A 235 25.21 21.41 30.67
N GLY A 236 24.75 22.48 29.99
CA GLY A 236 25.64 23.37 29.24
C GLY A 236 26.45 22.66 28.15
N GLY A 237 25.85 21.64 27.51
CA GLY A 237 26.48 20.84 26.45
C GLY A 237 27.49 19.78 26.92
N ARG A 238 27.67 19.58 28.23
CA ARG A 238 28.58 18.55 28.78
C ARG A 238 28.08 17.12 28.60
N ALA A 239 26.76 16.94 28.42
CA ALA A 239 26.08 15.68 28.17
C ALA A 239 24.90 15.91 27.22
N LEU A 240 24.40 14.85 26.59
CA LEU A 240 23.08 14.92 25.93
C LEU A 240 21.97 14.93 26.98
N THR A 241 20.91 15.69 26.75
CA THR A 241 19.70 15.66 27.58
C THR A 241 18.59 14.86 26.90
N GLU A 242 17.96 13.98 27.65
CA GLU A 242 16.84 13.16 27.19
C GLU A 242 15.60 13.41 28.05
N ALA A 243 14.48 13.81 27.47
CA ALA A 243 13.20 13.91 28.18
C ALA A 243 12.46 12.56 28.19
N SER A 244 11.98 12.14 29.37
CA SER A 244 11.23 10.89 29.56
C SER A 244 10.10 11.07 30.59
N GLY A 245 9.16 10.13 30.61
CA GLY A 245 8.09 10.08 31.59
C GLY A 245 6.84 10.87 31.16
N GLY A 246 5.71 10.18 31.05
CA GLY A 246 4.41 10.80 30.73
C GLY A 246 4.35 11.55 29.38
N ILE A 247 5.25 11.24 28.44
CA ILE A 247 5.35 11.93 27.15
C ILE A 247 4.10 11.65 26.31
N ARG A 248 3.43 12.72 25.88
CA ARG A 248 2.25 12.71 25.01
C ARG A 248 2.49 13.61 23.80
N LEU A 249 1.84 13.31 22.68
CA LEU A 249 2.04 13.99 21.40
C LEU A 249 1.86 15.51 21.52
N GLU A 250 0.88 15.97 22.30
CA GLU A 250 0.53 17.39 22.46
C GLU A 250 1.57 18.18 23.28
N ARG A 251 2.49 17.48 23.95
CA ARG A 251 3.58 18.08 24.74
C ARG A 251 4.90 18.14 23.97
N ILE A 252 5.04 17.37 22.88
CA ILE A 252 6.32 17.22 22.16
C ILE A 252 6.91 18.55 21.72
N ALA A 253 6.11 19.44 21.12
CA ALA A 253 6.59 20.73 20.65
C ALA A 253 7.17 21.60 21.80
N ARG A 254 6.56 21.56 22.99
CA ARG A 254 7.05 22.31 24.16
C ARG A 254 8.31 21.70 24.75
N ILE A 255 8.35 20.37 24.86
CA ILE A 255 9.56 19.65 25.31
C ILE A 255 10.73 19.93 24.37
N ALA A 256 10.50 19.84 23.06
CA ALA A 256 11.52 20.12 22.05
C ALA A 256 12.00 21.58 22.12
N ALA A 257 11.09 22.54 22.33
CA ALA A 257 11.42 23.95 22.51
C ALA A 257 12.21 24.24 23.80
N ALA A 258 12.11 23.38 24.84
CA ALA A 258 12.95 23.47 26.03
C ALA A 258 14.43 23.16 25.75
N GLY A 259 14.76 22.65 24.57
CA GLY A 259 16.13 22.47 24.10
C GLY A 259 16.75 21.12 24.41
N VAL A 260 15.94 20.12 24.79
CA VAL A 260 16.44 18.75 24.98
C VAL A 260 16.92 18.14 23.67
N ASN A 261 17.93 17.26 23.73
CA ASN A 261 18.46 16.61 22.54
C ASN A 261 17.59 15.43 22.09
N LEU A 262 17.08 14.67 23.06
CA LEU A 262 16.34 13.43 22.83
C LEU A 262 15.00 13.48 23.58
N ILE A 263 13.98 12.82 23.03
CA ILE A 263 12.69 12.62 23.71
C ILE A 263 12.32 11.15 23.57
N SER A 264 12.35 10.39 24.67
CA SER A 264 12.01 8.97 24.65
C SER A 264 10.54 8.71 24.90
N VAL A 265 9.92 7.97 23.98
CA VAL A 265 8.47 7.77 23.96
C VAL A 265 8.14 6.28 23.97
N GLY A 266 7.80 5.76 25.14
CA GLY A 266 7.39 4.35 25.29
C GLY A 266 6.09 4.01 24.54
N ALA A 267 5.17 4.97 24.44
CA ALA A 267 3.87 4.77 23.82
C ALA A 267 3.95 4.42 22.32
N LEU A 268 5.07 4.74 21.66
CA LEU A 268 5.32 4.38 20.25
C LEU A 268 5.33 2.87 20.02
N THR A 269 5.52 2.06 21.05
CA THR A 269 5.49 0.60 20.94
C THR A 269 4.36 0.01 21.77
N HIS A 270 4.36 0.18 23.09
CA HIS A 270 3.39 -0.53 23.94
C HIS A 270 1.92 -0.07 23.77
N SER A 271 1.68 1.06 23.10
CA SER A 271 0.34 1.62 22.91
C SER A 271 0.09 2.14 21.49
N ALA A 272 0.93 1.78 20.52
CA ALA A 272 0.70 2.15 19.12
C ALA A 272 -0.56 1.45 18.60
N PRO A 273 -1.51 2.21 17.99
CA PRO A 273 -2.63 1.60 17.28
C PRO A 273 -2.10 0.84 16.06
N THR A 274 -2.75 -0.27 15.73
CA THR A 274 -2.54 -0.99 14.46
C THR A 274 -3.24 -0.24 13.33
N LEU A 275 -2.67 -0.25 12.12
CA LEU A 275 -3.40 0.25 10.95
C LEU A 275 -4.44 -0.75 10.46
N ASP A 276 -5.52 -0.26 9.85
CA ASP A 276 -6.52 -1.08 9.17
C ASP A 276 -6.14 -1.29 7.69
N LEU A 277 -5.81 -2.55 7.36
CA LEU A 277 -5.40 -3.02 6.03
C LEU A 277 -6.18 -4.30 5.70
N SER A 278 -6.59 -4.48 4.44
CA SER A 278 -7.19 -5.73 3.94
C SER A 278 -6.31 -6.41 2.91
N LEU A 279 -6.42 -7.74 2.85
CA LEU A 279 -6.06 -8.52 1.68
C LEU A 279 -7.36 -8.84 0.93
N GLU A 280 -7.38 -8.60 -0.37
CA GLU A 280 -8.56 -8.78 -1.21
C GLU A 280 -8.21 -9.70 -2.38
N ILE A 281 -8.89 -10.84 -2.45
CA ILE A 281 -8.81 -11.73 -3.62
C ILE A 281 -9.51 -11.04 -4.79
N LEU A 282 -8.82 -11.01 -5.92
CA LEU A 282 -9.29 -10.47 -7.18
C LEU A 282 -10.21 -11.49 -7.87
N SER A 283 -11.30 -11.03 -8.49
CA SER A 283 -12.36 -11.88 -9.05
C SER A 283 -12.51 -11.69 -10.57
N VAL A 284 -11.75 -12.49 -11.33
CA VAL A 284 -11.79 -12.56 -12.81
C VAL A 284 -11.71 -14.03 -13.27
N PRO A 285 -12.31 -14.38 -14.43
CA PRO A 285 -12.38 -15.75 -14.92
C PRO A 285 -11.02 -16.47 -14.99
N ARG A 286 -11.06 -17.75 -14.59
CA ARG A 286 -9.92 -18.67 -14.46
C ARG A 286 -9.12 -18.93 -15.73
N ALA A 287 -9.62 -18.59 -16.91
CA ALA A 287 -9.05 -19.06 -18.18
C ALA A 287 -7.67 -18.42 -18.44
N GLU A 288 -6.61 -19.24 -18.54
CA GLU A 288 -5.24 -18.79 -18.82
C GLU A 288 -5.11 -18.10 -20.19
N ASP A 289 -6.03 -18.41 -21.10
CA ASP A 289 -6.18 -17.87 -22.44
C ASP A 289 -7.18 -16.69 -22.50
N ALA A 290 -7.36 -15.96 -21.38
CA ALA A 290 -8.22 -14.80 -21.31
C ALA A 290 -7.50 -13.48 -21.64
N ALA A 291 -8.18 -12.59 -22.36
CA ALA A 291 -7.81 -11.17 -22.49
C ALA A 291 -8.93 -10.26 -21.98
N LEU A 292 -8.54 -9.13 -21.38
CA LEU A 292 -9.46 -8.05 -21.04
C LEU A 292 -9.61 -7.12 -22.24
N VAL A 293 -10.84 -6.83 -22.65
CA VAL A 293 -11.14 -5.83 -23.68
C VAL A 293 -11.94 -4.70 -23.05
N ILE A 294 -11.32 -3.52 -22.99
CA ILE A 294 -11.92 -2.29 -22.48
C ILE A 294 -12.39 -1.47 -23.67
N VAL A 295 -13.69 -1.32 -23.79
CA VAL A 295 -14.31 -0.67 -24.94
C VAL A 295 -14.46 0.82 -24.68
N ASP A 296 -13.69 1.63 -25.39
CA ASP A 296 -13.88 3.06 -25.64
C ASP A 296 -14.07 3.93 -24.38
N LEU A 297 -13.32 3.66 -23.30
CA LEU A 297 -13.35 4.49 -22.07
C LEU A 297 -12.56 5.80 -22.26
N GLN A 298 -13.01 6.63 -23.19
CA GLN A 298 -12.42 7.92 -23.56
C GLN A 298 -13.16 9.09 -22.92
N ARG A 299 -12.49 10.23 -22.78
CA ARG A 299 -13.02 11.42 -22.09
C ARG A 299 -14.31 11.93 -22.72
N ASP A 300 -14.44 11.87 -24.05
CA ASP A 300 -15.65 12.33 -24.74
C ASP A 300 -16.91 11.52 -24.39
N PHE A 301 -16.75 10.29 -23.91
CA PHE A 301 -17.86 9.45 -23.47
C PHE A 301 -18.15 9.57 -21.96
N CYS A 302 -17.30 10.24 -21.19
CA CYS A 302 -17.52 10.47 -19.75
C CYS A 302 -18.26 11.80 -19.49
N PRO A 303 -18.75 12.05 -18.26
CA PRO A 303 -19.42 13.30 -17.93
C PRO A 303 -18.64 14.56 -18.33
N GLY A 304 -19.29 15.46 -19.07
CA GLY A 304 -18.68 16.66 -19.63
C GLY A 304 -17.96 16.47 -20.99
N GLY A 305 -18.00 15.27 -21.56
CA GLY A 305 -17.48 14.95 -22.88
C GLY A 305 -18.42 15.30 -24.03
N ALA A 306 -17.92 15.24 -25.28
CA ALA A 306 -18.68 15.64 -26.46
C ALA A 306 -19.82 14.66 -26.86
N LEU A 307 -19.73 13.39 -26.44
CA LEU A 307 -20.75 12.36 -26.60
C LEU A 307 -20.94 11.64 -25.26
N GLU A 308 -21.37 12.39 -24.24
CA GLU A 308 -21.49 11.89 -22.88
C GLU A 308 -22.42 10.67 -22.79
N VAL A 309 -21.88 9.57 -22.28
CA VAL A 309 -22.65 8.42 -21.80
C VAL A 309 -23.13 8.73 -20.38
N PRO A 310 -24.43 8.58 -20.06
CA PRO A 310 -24.95 8.95 -18.74
C PRO A 310 -24.22 8.23 -17.59
N GLN A 311 -23.52 8.96 -16.73
CA GLN A 311 -22.65 8.41 -15.67
C GLN A 311 -21.57 7.43 -16.21
N GLY A 312 -21.01 7.72 -17.39
CA GLY A 312 -20.00 6.88 -18.03
C GLY A 312 -18.73 6.70 -17.19
N ASP A 313 -18.40 7.58 -16.26
CA ASP A 313 -17.27 7.41 -15.35
C ASP A 313 -17.53 6.40 -14.21
N ALA A 314 -18.79 5.98 -13.99
CA ALA A 314 -19.14 5.02 -12.94
C ALA A 314 -18.54 3.62 -13.16
N VAL A 315 -18.14 3.27 -14.40
CA VAL A 315 -17.50 1.98 -14.70
C VAL A 315 -16.00 1.97 -14.37
N VAL A 316 -15.38 3.15 -14.15
CA VAL A 316 -13.93 3.29 -13.94
C VAL A 316 -13.42 2.46 -12.75
N PRO A 317 -14.06 2.43 -11.57
CA PRO A 317 -13.57 1.62 -10.44
C PRO A 317 -13.49 0.13 -10.79
N ARG A 318 -14.57 -0.43 -11.38
CA ARG A 318 -14.63 -1.84 -11.73
C ARG A 318 -13.69 -2.20 -12.88
N LEU A 319 -13.60 -1.36 -13.93
CA LEU A 319 -12.60 -1.55 -14.99
C LEU A 319 -11.17 -1.46 -14.45
N GLY A 320 -10.91 -0.55 -13.52
CA GLY A 320 -9.61 -0.43 -12.85
C GLY A 320 -9.24 -1.67 -12.03
N GLU A 321 -10.20 -2.32 -11.39
CA GLU A 321 -10.00 -3.64 -10.77
C GLU A 321 -9.57 -4.66 -11.83
N LEU A 322 -10.38 -4.86 -12.89
CA LEU A 322 -10.09 -5.80 -13.97
C LEU A 322 -8.70 -5.56 -14.58
N VAL A 323 -8.33 -4.30 -14.86
CA VAL A 323 -7.00 -3.92 -15.36
C VAL A 323 -5.91 -4.42 -14.42
N ARG A 324 -6.07 -4.23 -13.10
CA ARG A 324 -5.10 -4.74 -12.12
C ARG A 324 -5.05 -6.26 -12.13
N GLU A 325 -6.20 -6.94 -12.14
CA GLU A 325 -6.24 -8.41 -12.10
C GLU A 325 -5.51 -9.01 -13.31
N PHE A 326 -5.80 -8.53 -14.52
CA PHE A 326 -5.15 -9.00 -15.74
C PHE A 326 -3.67 -8.64 -15.79
N ALA A 327 -3.28 -7.45 -15.35
CA ALA A 327 -1.87 -7.03 -15.31
C ALA A 327 -1.06 -7.88 -14.33
N ILE A 328 -1.61 -8.17 -13.16
CA ILE A 328 -1.00 -9.00 -12.12
C ILE A 328 -0.85 -10.45 -12.62
N ALA A 329 -1.86 -10.97 -13.32
CA ALA A 329 -1.83 -12.28 -13.95
C ALA A 329 -0.93 -12.36 -15.21
N GLY A 330 -0.37 -11.23 -15.68
CA GLY A 330 0.43 -11.18 -16.91
C GLY A 330 -0.38 -11.47 -18.17
N ARG A 331 -1.69 -11.24 -18.14
CA ARG A 331 -2.62 -11.50 -19.24
C ARG A 331 -2.84 -10.27 -20.10
N PRO A 332 -3.19 -10.43 -21.39
CA PRO A 332 -3.40 -9.31 -22.28
C PRO A 332 -4.50 -8.37 -21.83
N ILE A 333 -4.23 -7.06 -21.96
CA ILE A 333 -5.21 -6.00 -21.76
C ILE A 333 -5.26 -5.21 -23.07
N VAL A 334 -6.43 -5.19 -23.68
CA VAL A 334 -6.73 -4.45 -24.90
C VAL A 334 -7.66 -3.30 -24.53
N ALA A 335 -7.30 -2.08 -24.91
CA ALA A 335 -8.18 -0.93 -24.84
C ALA A 335 -8.51 -0.47 -26.26
N THR A 336 -9.79 -0.55 -26.64
CA THR A 336 -10.25 0.02 -27.91
C THR A 336 -10.53 1.50 -27.75
N ARG A 337 -10.40 2.24 -28.85
CA ARG A 337 -10.78 3.65 -28.90
C ARG A 337 -11.35 4.04 -30.25
N ASP A 338 -12.30 4.95 -30.21
CA ASP A 338 -12.67 5.75 -31.38
C ASP A 338 -11.56 6.74 -31.69
N TRP A 339 -11.18 6.81 -32.96
CA TRP A 339 -10.04 7.60 -33.41
C TRP A 339 -10.33 8.24 -34.77
N HIS A 340 -11.33 9.12 -34.79
CA HIS A 340 -11.91 9.66 -36.03
C HIS A 340 -11.12 10.84 -36.60
N PRO A 341 -10.88 10.89 -37.92
CA PRO A 341 -10.35 12.10 -38.55
C PRO A 341 -11.38 13.24 -38.47
N ALA A 342 -10.92 14.49 -38.47
CA ALA A 342 -11.79 15.66 -38.29
C ALA A 342 -12.85 15.80 -39.40
N ASP A 343 -12.66 15.17 -40.55
CA ASP A 343 -13.57 15.22 -41.70
C ASP A 343 -14.49 13.99 -41.83
N SER A 344 -14.48 13.10 -40.83
CA SER A 344 -15.26 11.85 -40.79
C SER A 344 -16.75 12.04 -41.11
N GLY A 345 -17.28 11.18 -41.99
CA GLY A 345 -18.70 11.09 -42.31
C GLY A 345 -19.56 10.62 -41.14
N HIS A 346 -18.93 10.09 -40.09
CA HIS A 346 -19.58 9.64 -38.85
C HIS A 346 -20.27 10.78 -38.08
N PHE A 347 -19.86 12.04 -38.32
CA PHE A 347 -20.34 13.20 -37.60
C PHE A 347 -21.61 13.82 -38.20
N THR A 348 -22.50 14.36 -37.36
CA THR A 348 -23.77 14.99 -37.76
C THR A 348 -23.60 16.16 -38.72
N ASP A 349 -22.51 16.94 -38.60
CA ASP A 349 -22.19 18.02 -39.53
C ASP A 349 -21.66 17.53 -40.89
N ARG A 350 -21.48 16.20 -41.02
CA ARG A 350 -21.04 15.49 -42.24
C ARG A 350 -22.07 14.47 -42.72
N GLY A 351 -23.26 14.43 -42.10
CA GLY A 351 -24.37 13.54 -42.46
C GLY A 351 -24.48 12.25 -41.66
N GLY A 352 -23.59 12.04 -40.69
CA GLY A 352 -23.61 10.90 -39.77
C GLY A 352 -24.55 11.08 -38.58
N LEU A 353 -24.53 10.09 -37.68
CA LEU A 353 -25.46 10.02 -36.54
C LEU A 353 -24.96 10.78 -35.31
N TRP A 354 -23.65 10.93 -35.15
CA TRP A 354 -23.05 11.31 -33.86
C TRP A 354 -22.48 12.73 -33.86
N PRO A 355 -22.50 13.46 -32.72
CA PRO A 355 -21.77 14.72 -32.62
C PRO A 355 -20.27 14.48 -32.84
N ARG A 356 -19.50 15.55 -33.06
CA ARG A 356 -18.03 15.45 -33.11
C ARG A 356 -17.51 14.96 -31.76
N HIS A 357 -16.89 13.79 -31.75
CA HIS A 357 -16.31 13.16 -30.58
C HIS A 357 -15.09 12.34 -31.00
N CYS A 358 -14.21 12.05 -30.06
CA CYS A 358 -13.03 11.20 -30.21
C CYS A 358 -12.19 11.55 -31.46
N VAL A 359 -12.13 12.84 -31.80
CA VAL A 359 -11.36 13.33 -32.94
C VAL A 359 -9.87 13.13 -32.66
N LYS A 360 -9.12 12.60 -33.64
CA LYS A 360 -7.69 12.30 -33.51
C LYS A 360 -6.92 13.45 -32.86
N GLU A 361 -6.03 13.11 -31.93
CA GLU A 361 -5.14 14.04 -31.21
C GLU A 361 -5.82 15.08 -30.31
N THR A 362 -7.14 15.03 -30.14
CA THR A 362 -7.84 15.90 -29.19
C THR A 362 -7.77 15.35 -27.77
N ASP A 363 -8.02 16.22 -26.78
CA ASP A 363 -8.09 15.77 -25.38
C ASP A 363 -9.27 14.81 -25.15
N GLY A 364 -10.40 15.05 -25.82
CA GLY A 364 -11.60 14.20 -25.77
C GLY A 364 -11.37 12.75 -26.19
N ALA A 365 -10.46 12.54 -27.16
CA ALA A 365 -10.09 11.21 -27.65
C ALA A 365 -9.12 10.44 -26.71
N ARG A 366 -8.64 11.04 -25.63
CA ARG A 366 -7.76 10.36 -24.67
C ARG A 366 -8.56 9.44 -23.76
N PHE A 367 -7.94 8.35 -23.31
CA PHE A 367 -8.52 7.50 -22.27
C PHE A 367 -8.74 8.27 -20.96
N HIS A 368 -9.75 7.84 -20.21
CA HIS A 368 -10.00 8.38 -18.88
C HIS A 368 -8.78 8.15 -17.96
N PRO A 369 -8.22 9.19 -17.33
CA PRO A 369 -6.93 9.07 -16.62
C PRO A 369 -6.96 8.11 -15.44
N ALA A 370 -8.10 7.98 -14.77
CA ALA A 370 -8.26 7.07 -13.63
C ALA A 370 -8.40 5.59 -14.02
N LEU A 371 -8.46 5.25 -15.33
CA LEU A 371 -8.41 3.85 -15.78
C LEU A 371 -7.07 3.18 -15.45
N GLY A 372 -5.98 3.96 -15.45
CA GLY A 372 -4.66 3.46 -15.06
C GLY A 372 -4.12 2.34 -15.96
N LEU A 373 -4.28 2.46 -17.28
CA LEU A 373 -3.76 1.47 -18.24
C LEU A 373 -2.24 1.28 -18.06
N PRO A 374 -1.74 0.04 -17.92
CA PRO A 374 -0.31 -0.22 -17.83
C PRO A 374 0.38 0.04 -19.17
N ALA A 375 1.69 0.31 -19.14
CA ALA A 375 2.47 0.60 -20.35
C ALA A 375 2.46 -0.53 -21.39
N GLY A 376 2.18 -1.77 -20.98
CA GLY A 376 2.04 -2.93 -21.87
C GLY A 376 0.62 -3.17 -22.39
N ALA A 377 -0.35 -2.30 -22.09
CA ALA A 377 -1.69 -2.42 -22.63
C ALA A 377 -1.70 -2.14 -24.14
N ILE A 378 -2.44 -2.96 -24.89
CA ILE A 378 -2.56 -2.87 -26.34
C ILE A 378 -3.68 -1.88 -26.66
N VAL A 379 -3.38 -0.87 -27.46
CA VAL A 379 -4.39 0.12 -27.88
C VAL A 379 -4.82 -0.17 -29.31
N VAL A 380 -6.11 -0.44 -29.50
CA VAL A 380 -6.72 -0.69 -30.81
C VAL A 380 -7.56 0.52 -31.21
N SER A 381 -7.26 1.12 -32.35
CA SER A 381 -7.94 2.31 -32.85
C SER A 381 -8.92 1.93 -33.97
N LYS A 382 -10.19 2.35 -33.86
CA LYS A 382 -11.24 2.13 -34.86
C LYS A 382 -11.79 3.46 -35.39
N GLY A 383 -12.52 3.41 -36.52
CA GLY A 383 -13.08 4.60 -37.17
C GLY A 383 -12.04 5.55 -37.80
N MET A 384 -10.89 5.01 -38.23
CA MET A 384 -9.73 5.83 -38.63
C MET A 384 -9.81 6.48 -40.02
N SER A 385 -10.77 6.09 -40.87
CA SER A 385 -11.00 6.66 -42.21
C SER A 385 -12.30 7.44 -42.27
N ALA A 386 -12.42 8.32 -43.27
CA ALA A 386 -13.59 9.20 -43.41
C ALA A 386 -14.93 8.45 -43.57
N ASP A 387 -14.90 7.24 -44.13
CA ASP A 387 -16.09 6.43 -44.40
C ASP A 387 -16.29 5.26 -43.40
N ALA A 388 -15.47 5.18 -42.35
CA ALA A 388 -15.57 4.08 -41.37
C ALA A 388 -16.30 4.54 -40.12
N ASP A 389 -17.41 3.86 -39.80
CA ASP A 389 -18.16 4.09 -38.57
C ASP A 389 -17.41 3.60 -37.33
N GLY A 390 -16.72 2.46 -37.41
CA GLY A 390 -15.83 1.98 -36.35
C GLY A 390 -16.56 1.55 -35.08
N TYR A 391 -17.51 0.62 -35.17
CA TYR A 391 -18.26 0.17 -33.97
C TYR A 391 -17.55 -0.97 -33.24
N SER A 392 -17.13 -2.03 -33.95
CA SER A 392 -16.49 -3.19 -33.33
C SER A 392 -14.99 -2.97 -33.13
N GLY A 393 -14.45 -3.39 -31.98
CA GLY A 393 -13.00 -3.46 -31.76
C GLY A 393 -12.25 -4.32 -32.80
N PHE A 394 -12.93 -5.27 -33.43
CA PHE A 394 -12.36 -6.11 -34.49
C PHE A 394 -12.23 -5.41 -35.85
N GLU A 395 -12.80 -4.21 -36.00
CA GLU A 395 -12.57 -3.34 -37.16
C GLU A 395 -11.31 -2.49 -37.01
N GLY A 396 -10.75 -2.42 -35.80
CA GLY A 396 -9.60 -1.59 -35.48
C GLY A 396 -8.25 -2.30 -35.63
N THR A 397 -7.20 -1.49 -35.61
CA THR A 397 -5.80 -1.97 -35.57
C THR A 397 -5.01 -1.28 -34.47
N ASP A 398 -3.92 -1.90 -34.03
CA ASP A 398 -2.93 -1.25 -33.17
C ASP A 398 -2.08 -0.21 -33.94
N GLU A 399 -1.10 0.37 -33.25
CA GLU A 399 -0.17 1.35 -33.82
C GLU A 399 0.74 0.80 -34.93
N THR A 400 0.92 -0.53 -34.97
CA THR A 400 1.69 -1.22 -36.02
C THR A 400 0.84 -1.57 -37.24
N GLY A 401 -0.49 -1.39 -37.14
CA GLY A 401 -1.46 -1.78 -38.16
C GLY A 401 -1.94 -3.23 -38.01
N ALA A 402 -1.62 -3.92 -36.92
CA ALA A 402 -2.09 -5.28 -36.67
C ALA A 402 -3.56 -5.26 -36.23
N PRO A 403 -4.45 -6.05 -36.86
CA PRO A 403 -5.85 -6.13 -36.45
C PRO A 403 -5.99 -6.86 -35.11
N LEU A 404 -7.02 -6.50 -34.33
CA LEU A 404 -7.27 -7.10 -33.01
C LEU A 404 -7.25 -8.64 -33.04
N GLU A 405 -7.88 -9.26 -34.04
CA GLU A 405 -7.89 -10.73 -34.14
C GLU A 405 -6.48 -11.33 -34.28
N ALA A 406 -5.59 -10.70 -35.04
CA ALA A 406 -4.23 -11.19 -35.20
C ALA A 406 -3.47 -11.15 -33.87
N ILE A 407 -3.63 -10.05 -33.12
CA ILE A 407 -3.02 -9.84 -31.80
C ILE A 407 -3.50 -10.92 -30.82
N LEU A 408 -4.82 -11.12 -30.73
CA LEU A 408 -5.42 -12.11 -29.83
C LEU A 408 -4.97 -13.54 -30.18
N ARG A 409 -4.88 -13.88 -31.48
CA ARG A 409 -4.41 -15.19 -31.93
C ARG A 409 -2.94 -15.43 -31.64
N GLU A 410 -2.09 -14.43 -31.84
CA GLU A 410 -0.66 -14.50 -31.52
C GLU A 410 -0.45 -14.81 -30.03
N GLN A 411 -1.28 -14.21 -29.18
CA GLN A 411 -1.27 -14.40 -27.73
C GLN A 411 -2.03 -15.63 -27.27
N ARG A 412 -2.55 -16.45 -28.21
CA ARG A 412 -3.31 -17.68 -27.94
C ARG A 412 -4.53 -17.45 -27.03
N VAL A 413 -5.16 -16.29 -27.16
CA VAL A 413 -6.39 -15.96 -26.44
C VAL A 413 -7.55 -16.75 -27.05
N ALA A 414 -8.39 -17.34 -26.20
CA ALA A 414 -9.66 -17.96 -26.62
C ALA A 414 -10.87 -17.45 -25.81
N HIS A 415 -10.62 -16.68 -24.75
CA HIS A 415 -11.65 -16.09 -23.90
C HIS A 415 -11.48 -14.58 -23.80
N LEU A 416 -12.59 -13.83 -23.90
CA LEU A 416 -12.58 -12.37 -23.73
C LEU A 416 -13.45 -11.99 -22.54
N VAL A 417 -12.90 -11.14 -21.68
CA VAL A 417 -13.64 -10.44 -20.63
C VAL A 417 -13.85 -9.01 -21.12
N VAL A 418 -15.09 -8.58 -21.27
CA VAL A 418 -15.44 -7.31 -21.94
C VAL A 418 -16.16 -6.37 -20.97
N GLY A 419 -15.69 -5.13 -20.92
CA GLY A 419 -16.35 -4.01 -20.23
C GLY A 419 -16.05 -2.70 -20.95
N GLY A 420 -16.78 -1.63 -20.69
CA GLY A 420 -16.59 -0.36 -21.39
C GLY A 420 -17.85 0.49 -21.52
N LEU A 421 -17.79 1.44 -22.45
CA LEU A 421 -18.85 2.39 -22.73
C LEU A 421 -19.58 2.07 -24.04
N ALA A 422 -20.78 2.63 -24.17
CA ALA A 422 -21.71 2.34 -25.26
C ALA A 422 -22.07 0.84 -25.34
N THR A 423 -22.62 0.30 -24.25
CA THR A 423 -23.19 -1.07 -24.16
C THR A 423 -24.00 -1.46 -25.39
N ASP A 424 -24.85 -0.55 -25.84
CA ASP A 424 -25.80 -0.65 -26.95
C ASP A 424 -25.20 -0.50 -28.35
N TYR A 425 -23.94 -0.04 -28.44
CA TYR A 425 -23.21 0.13 -29.70
C TYR A 425 -21.88 -0.62 -29.68
N CYS A 426 -20.78 0.02 -29.28
CA CYS A 426 -19.43 -0.49 -29.44
C CYS A 426 -19.16 -1.78 -28.66
N VAL A 427 -19.67 -1.89 -27.43
CA VAL A 427 -19.56 -3.12 -26.64
C VAL A 427 -20.31 -4.25 -27.33
N ARG A 428 -21.59 -4.03 -27.66
CA ARG A 428 -22.42 -5.01 -28.37
C ARG A 428 -21.76 -5.49 -29.66
N ALA A 429 -21.29 -4.58 -30.52
CA ALA A 429 -20.64 -4.93 -31.77
C ALA A 429 -19.37 -5.76 -31.54
N THR A 430 -18.53 -5.35 -30.59
CA THR A 430 -17.29 -6.07 -30.25
C THR A 430 -17.57 -7.48 -29.72
N VAL A 431 -18.58 -7.64 -28.85
CA VAL A 431 -18.95 -8.95 -28.29
C VAL A 431 -19.52 -9.89 -29.35
N LEU A 432 -20.44 -9.40 -30.20
CA LEU A 432 -21.03 -10.23 -31.26
C LEU A 432 -20.00 -10.67 -32.30
N ASP A 433 -19.06 -9.79 -32.66
CA ASP A 433 -17.94 -10.13 -33.54
C ASP A 433 -17.01 -11.16 -32.91
N ALA A 434 -16.68 -11.02 -31.61
CA ALA A 434 -15.87 -12.00 -30.89
C ALA A 434 -16.50 -13.39 -30.92
N LEU A 435 -17.79 -13.48 -30.60
CA LEU A 435 -18.55 -14.74 -30.61
C LEU A 435 -18.56 -15.38 -32.00
N THR A 436 -18.81 -14.59 -33.05
CA THR A 436 -18.81 -15.06 -34.45
C THR A 436 -17.44 -15.60 -34.87
N ARG A 437 -16.35 -15.05 -34.31
CA ARG A 437 -14.96 -15.49 -34.55
C ARG A 437 -14.53 -16.67 -33.66
N GLY A 438 -15.43 -17.18 -32.82
CA GLY A 438 -15.20 -18.38 -32.01
C GLY A 438 -14.59 -18.13 -30.62
N TYR A 439 -14.49 -16.86 -30.19
CA TYR A 439 -14.11 -16.56 -28.81
C TYR A 439 -15.28 -16.83 -27.87
N SER A 440 -14.99 -17.33 -26.68
CA SER A 440 -15.96 -17.29 -25.58
C SER A 440 -15.90 -15.91 -24.92
N VAL A 441 -17.05 -15.36 -24.49
CA VAL A 441 -17.12 -13.98 -24.01
C VAL A 441 -17.87 -13.89 -22.68
N ASP A 442 -17.22 -13.26 -21.69
CA ASP A 442 -17.84 -12.81 -20.45
C ASP A 442 -17.96 -11.28 -20.47
N VAL A 443 -19.18 -10.78 -20.29
CA VAL A 443 -19.46 -9.34 -20.22
C VAL A 443 -19.68 -8.95 -18.76
N VAL A 444 -18.94 -7.96 -18.28
CA VAL A 444 -18.93 -7.57 -16.85
C VAL A 444 -19.98 -6.51 -16.57
N ARG A 445 -21.12 -6.90 -15.98
CA ARG A 445 -22.28 -6.00 -15.78
C ARG A 445 -21.92 -4.73 -15.02
N GLY A 446 -21.15 -4.83 -13.94
CA GLY A 446 -20.67 -3.67 -13.17
C GLY A 446 -19.69 -2.75 -13.90
N ALA A 447 -19.23 -3.14 -15.08
CA ALA A 447 -18.27 -2.40 -15.91
C ALA A 447 -18.86 -1.95 -17.26
N LEU A 448 -20.19 -1.89 -17.37
CA LEU A 448 -20.89 -1.47 -18.58
C LEU A 448 -21.70 -0.19 -18.39
N ARG A 449 -21.72 0.64 -19.43
CA ARG A 449 -22.66 1.76 -19.52
C ARG A 449 -23.03 2.06 -20.97
N GLY A 450 -24.33 2.12 -21.28
CA GLY A 450 -24.81 2.42 -22.62
C GLY A 450 -25.18 3.88 -22.82
N VAL A 451 -25.21 4.29 -24.09
CA VAL A 451 -25.67 5.61 -24.53
C VAL A 451 -27.17 5.75 -24.23
N ASP A 452 -27.94 4.68 -24.48
CA ASP A 452 -29.39 4.61 -24.22
C ASP A 452 -30.17 5.76 -24.88
N LEU A 453 -29.95 5.97 -26.19
CA LEU A 453 -30.71 6.96 -26.97
C LEU A 453 -32.21 6.70 -26.89
N VAL A 454 -32.61 5.41 -26.88
CA VAL A 454 -33.96 4.96 -26.56
C VAL A 454 -33.90 4.18 -25.24
N PRO A 455 -34.77 4.47 -24.26
CA PRO A 455 -34.79 3.74 -23.00
C PRO A 455 -34.79 2.21 -23.19
N GLY A 456 -33.85 1.56 -22.50
CA GLY A 456 -33.67 0.10 -22.53
C GLY A 456 -32.87 -0.44 -23.73
N ASP A 457 -32.16 0.41 -24.49
CA ASP A 457 -31.25 -0.06 -25.54
C ASP A 457 -30.13 -0.93 -24.96
N SER A 458 -29.58 -0.55 -23.80
CA SER A 458 -28.58 -1.34 -23.08
C SER A 458 -29.07 -2.75 -22.72
N ASP A 459 -30.31 -2.86 -22.22
CA ASP A 459 -30.90 -4.15 -21.84
C ASP A 459 -31.14 -5.03 -23.07
N ARG A 460 -31.67 -4.44 -24.16
CA ARG A 460 -31.85 -5.15 -25.44
C ARG A 460 -30.52 -5.65 -26.01
N ALA A 461 -29.47 -4.83 -25.93
CA ALA A 461 -28.13 -5.21 -26.36
C ALA A 461 -27.55 -6.35 -25.54
N LEU A 462 -27.74 -6.33 -24.22
CA LEU A 462 -27.36 -7.43 -23.33
C LEU A 462 -28.10 -8.73 -23.65
N ASP A 463 -29.42 -8.67 -23.84
CA ASP A 463 -30.22 -9.82 -24.21
C ASP A 463 -29.75 -10.43 -25.54
N GLU A 464 -29.39 -9.60 -26.51
CA GLU A 464 -28.86 -10.05 -27.79
C GLU A 464 -27.47 -10.70 -27.65
N MET A 465 -26.56 -10.08 -26.90
CA MET A 465 -25.24 -10.66 -26.61
C MET A 465 -25.36 -12.03 -25.93
N VAL A 466 -26.28 -12.16 -24.96
CA VAL A 466 -26.55 -13.43 -24.27
C VAL A 466 -27.17 -14.46 -25.21
N ALA A 467 -28.12 -14.06 -26.06
CA ALA A 467 -28.71 -14.94 -27.07
C ALA A 467 -27.68 -15.46 -28.08
N ALA A 468 -26.63 -14.67 -28.36
CA ALA A 468 -25.50 -15.05 -29.20
C ALA A 468 -24.46 -15.93 -28.47
N GLY A 469 -24.56 -16.10 -27.14
CA GLY A 469 -23.71 -17.00 -26.34
C GLY A 469 -22.76 -16.33 -25.37
N ALA A 470 -22.80 -15.00 -25.19
CA ALA A 470 -22.06 -14.34 -24.11
C ALA A 470 -22.62 -14.71 -22.73
N ARG A 471 -21.76 -14.75 -21.72
CA ARG A 471 -22.19 -14.84 -20.32
C ARG A 471 -22.09 -13.46 -19.67
N VAL A 472 -23.08 -13.10 -18.87
CA VAL A 472 -23.02 -11.87 -18.07
C VAL A 472 -22.53 -12.23 -16.68
N ILE A 473 -21.40 -11.65 -16.27
CA ILE A 473 -20.82 -11.81 -14.94
C ILE A 473 -21.01 -10.53 -14.12
N PRO A 474 -21.15 -10.63 -12.79
CA PRO A 474 -21.43 -9.49 -11.91
C PRO A 474 -20.35 -8.39 -11.98
#